data_AF-A0ABD5TD55-F1
#
_entry.id   AF-A0ABD5TD55-F1
#
_cell.length_a   1.000
_cell.length_b   1.000
_cell.length_c   1.000
_cell.angle_alpha   90.00
_cell.angle_beta   90.00
_cell.angle_gamma   90.00
#
_symmetry.space_group_name_H-M   'P 1'
#
loop_
_entity.id
_entity.type
_entity.pdbx_description
1 polymer ?
#
loop_
_entity_poly.entity_id
_entity_poly.type
_entity_poly.pdbx_seq_one_letter_code
_entity_poly.pdbx_strand_id
1 'polypeptide(L)'
;FGDILSGYRAFTVDSFKRLRLSADGFGIETELAVECARHGVRTTVVPITYLPRPDGSNTNLHPVRDGGIILMAIYRQAKTSNPLFYFGSAGVASGLAGGLVAAYVAYDWFANGISHNVLAIVAGVGVILGVQLLIFGVLSDLLVTLHGETLDRVEALEREMPAGADTSSEEATEKGVTPTKDEGCVGPPEQ
;
A
#
# COMPACT_ATOMS: atom_id res chain seq x y z
N PHE A 1 -24.44 2.34 -3.62
CA PHE A 1 -23.47 2.11 -4.71
C PHE A 1 -23.81 0.78 -5.38
N GLY A 2 -24.58 0.80 -6.48
CA GLY A 2 -25.07 -0.41 -7.15
C GLY A 2 -24.13 -0.98 -8.22
N ASP A 3 -23.23 -0.16 -8.74
CA ASP A 3 -22.26 -0.52 -9.77
C ASP A 3 -20.95 0.22 -9.49
N ILE A 4 -20.05 -0.42 -8.73
CA ILE A 4 -18.79 0.18 -8.28
C ILE A 4 -17.72 0.11 -9.38
N LEU A 5 -17.81 -0.85 -10.29
CA LEU A 5 -16.77 -1.15 -11.28
C LEU A 5 -17.01 -0.49 -12.66
N SER A 6 -18.12 0.23 -12.85
CA SER A 6 -18.38 0.93 -14.11
C SER A 6 -17.47 2.13 -14.35
N GLY A 7 -16.79 2.16 -15.51
CA GLY A 7 -16.00 3.31 -15.94
C GLY A 7 -16.83 4.54 -16.35
N TYR A 8 -18.16 4.43 -16.44
CA TYR A 8 -19.02 5.52 -16.91
C TYR A 8 -19.58 6.31 -15.73
N ARG A 9 -18.92 7.43 -15.41
CA ARG A 9 -19.24 8.29 -14.26
C ARG A 9 -19.14 9.77 -14.63
N ALA A 10 -19.99 10.59 -14.02
CA ALA A 10 -19.97 12.03 -14.17
C ALA A 10 -19.81 12.69 -12.79
N PHE A 11 -18.95 13.70 -12.72
CA PHE A 11 -18.63 14.44 -11.50
C PHE A 11 -18.78 15.94 -11.72
N THR A 12 -19.18 16.67 -10.69
CA THR A 12 -18.99 18.12 -10.69
C THR A 12 -17.52 18.44 -10.45
N VAL A 13 -17.05 19.57 -11.01
CA VAL A 13 -15.64 19.99 -10.88
C VAL A 13 -15.24 20.12 -9.42
N ASP A 14 -16.10 20.71 -8.59
CA ASP A 14 -15.84 20.85 -7.15
C ASP A 14 -15.77 19.52 -6.42
N SER A 15 -16.57 18.53 -6.82
CA SER A 15 -16.51 17.20 -6.21
C SER A 15 -15.22 16.49 -6.59
N PHE A 16 -14.83 16.58 -7.86
CA PHE A 16 -13.63 15.91 -8.39
C PHE A 16 -12.35 16.46 -7.77
N LYS A 17 -12.23 17.78 -7.59
CA LYS A 17 -11.06 18.43 -6.97
C LYS A 17 -10.82 18.02 -5.52
N ARG A 18 -11.83 17.49 -4.82
CA ARG A 18 -11.69 17.00 -3.44
C ARG A 18 -11.17 15.57 -3.37
N LEU A 19 -11.20 14.82 -4.46
CA LEU A 19 -10.78 13.43 -4.49
C LEU A 19 -9.27 13.37 -4.62
N ARG A 20 -8.60 12.57 -3.77
CA ARG A 20 -7.19 12.25 -3.93
C ARG A 20 -7.07 10.84 -4.48
N LEU A 21 -6.72 10.72 -5.76
CA LEU A 21 -6.58 9.45 -6.46
C LEU A 21 -5.09 9.11 -6.62
N SER A 22 -4.75 7.86 -6.37
CA SER A 22 -3.39 7.33 -6.49
C SER A 22 -3.33 6.04 -7.32
N ALA A 23 -4.46 5.43 -7.67
CA ALA A 23 -4.48 4.24 -8.50
C ALA A 23 -4.20 4.59 -9.97
N ASP A 24 -3.48 3.73 -10.68
CA ASP A 24 -3.27 3.84 -12.13
C ASP A 24 -3.99 2.70 -12.84
N GLY A 25 -4.84 3.03 -13.81
CA GLY A 25 -5.56 2.04 -14.63
C GLY A 25 -6.70 1.33 -13.89
N PHE A 26 -6.64 0.00 -13.84
CA PHE A 26 -7.73 -0.86 -13.34
C PHE A 26 -7.81 -0.78 -11.81
N GLY A 27 -8.89 -0.21 -11.27
CA GLY A 27 -9.05 0.02 -9.83
C GLY A 27 -9.31 1.48 -9.45
N ILE A 28 -9.09 2.42 -10.38
CA ILE A 28 -9.51 3.82 -10.25
C ILE A 28 -11.01 3.93 -9.92
N GLU A 29 -11.84 3.06 -10.48
CA GLU A 29 -13.29 3.06 -10.27
C GLU A 29 -13.63 2.81 -8.79
N THR A 30 -12.91 1.88 -8.17
CA THR A 30 -13.08 1.53 -6.77
C THR A 30 -12.56 2.64 -5.86
N GLU A 31 -11.40 3.22 -6.18
CA GLU A 31 -10.82 4.33 -5.42
C GLU A 31 -11.73 5.56 -5.46
N LEU A 32 -12.25 5.90 -6.64
CA LEU A 32 -13.26 6.95 -6.82
C LEU A 32 -14.49 6.73 -5.94
N ALA A 33 -14.99 5.49 -5.85
CA ALA A 33 -16.16 5.17 -5.03
C ALA A 33 -15.87 5.31 -3.54
N VAL A 34 -14.70 4.86 -3.08
CA VAL A 34 -14.24 4.99 -1.69
C VAL A 34 -14.08 6.46 -1.33
N GLU A 35 -13.42 7.25 -2.18
CA GLU A 35 -13.15 8.66 -1.91
C GLU A 35 -14.43 9.51 -1.93
N CYS A 36 -15.38 9.19 -2.81
CA CYS A 36 -16.73 9.79 -2.78
C CYS A 36 -17.47 9.47 -1.48
N ALA A 37 -17.35 8.24 -0.97
CA ALA A 37 -17.94 7.87 0.31
C ALA A 37 -17.27 8.59 1.49
N ARG A 38 -15.93 8.68 1.49
CA ARG A 38 -15.15 9.37 2.54
C ARG A 38 -15.49 10.86 2.63
N HIS A 39 -15.65 11.53 1.49
CA HIS A 39 -16.00 12.96 1.43
C HIS A 39 -17.52 13.23 1.47
N GLY A 40 -18.36 12.21 1.67
CA GLY A 40 -19.82 12.38 1.74
C GLY A 40 -20.42 12.95 0.46
N VAL A 41 -19.84 12.65 -0.71
CA VAL A 41 -20.31 13.16 -2.00
C VAL A 41 -21.64 12.49 -2.35
N ARG A 42 -22.69 13.30 -2.53
CA ARG A 42 -24.01 12.80 -2.96
C ARG A 42 -23.88 12.08 -4.30
N THR A 43 -24.17 10.79 -4.29
CA THR A 43 -24.01 9.89 -5.45
C THR A 43 -25.35 9.24 -5.77
N THR A 44 -25.70 9.17 -7.06
CA THR A 44 -26.86 8.43 -7.56
C THR A 44 -26.45 7.50 -8.68
N VAL A 45 -27.16 6.38 -8.85
CA VAL A 45 -26.94 5.44 -9.95
C VAL A 45 -28.11 5.57 -10.91
N VAL A 46 -27.81 5.94 -12.16
CA VAL A 46 -28.80 5.99 -13.24
C VAL A 46 -28.73 4.67 -14.01
N PRO A 47 -29.83 3.89 -14.08
CA PRO A 47 -29.83 2.65 -14.84
C PRO A 47 -29.65 2.96 -16.33
N ILE A 48 -28.73 2.24 -16.98
CA ILE A 48 -28.49 2.32 -18.42
C ILE A 48 -28.70 0.96 -19.06
N THR A 49 -29.17 0.95 -20.30
CA THR A 49 -29.26 -0.27 -21.09
C THR A 49 -27.91 -0.57 -21.69
N TYR A 50 -27.32 -1.70 -21.31
CA TYR A 50 -26.07 -2.16 -21.91
C TYR A 50 -26.35 -2.67 -23.33
N LEU A 51 -25.77 -2.02 -24.33
CA LEU A 51 -25.88 -2.45 -25.71
C LEU A 51 -24.77 -3.46 -26.02
N PRO A 52 -25.10 -4.57 -26.73
CA PRO A 52 -24.07 -5.46 -27.22
C PRO A 52 -23.13 -4.70 -28.15
N ARG A 53 -21.83 -4.98 -28.01
CA ARG A 53 -20.81 -4.44 -28.90
C ARG A 53 -21.11 -4.94 -30.32
N PRO A 54 -21.10 -4.09 -31.36
CA PRO A 54 -21.32 -4.55 -32.74
C PRO A 54 -20.32 -5.66 -33.08
N ASP A 55 -20.85 -6.79 -33.56
CA ASP A 55 -20.09 -8.00 -33.82
C ASP A 55 -19.09 -7.78 -34.96
N GLY A 56 -17.81 -8.00 -34.66
CA GLY A 56 -16.72 -7.74 -35.59
C GLY A 56 -15.34 -7.56 -34.96
N SER A 57 -15.19 -7.59 -33.63
CA SER A 57 -13.86 -7.67 -33.02
C SER A 57 -13.39 -9.13 -33.02
N ASN A 58 -12.37 -9.44 -33.82
CA ASN A 58 -11.57 -10.66 -33.69
C ASN A 58 -11.27 -10.87 -32.19
N THR A 59 -11.80 -11.94 -31.60
CA THR A 59 -11.43 -12.32 -30.25
C THR A 59 -10.04 -12.93 -30.34
N ASN A 60 -9.03 -12.08 -30.35
CA ASN A 60 -7.62 -12.45 -30.28
C ASN A 60 -7.24 -12.86 -28.85
N LEU A 61 -8.22 -13.24 -28.02
CA LEU A 61 -7.98 -13.71 -26.67
C LEU A 61 -7.67 -15.20 -26.71
N HIS A 62 -6.43 -15.52 -26.36
CA HIS A 62 -5.95 -16.89 -26.22
C HIS A 62 -6.09 -17.24 -24.74
N PRO A 63 -7.01 -18.12 -24.33
CA PRO A 63 -7.32 -18.36 -22.90
C PRO A 63 -6.09 -18.70 -22.05
N VAL A 64 -5.11 -19.38 -22.64
CA VAL A 64 -3.85 -19.75 -21.98
C VAL A 64 -2.89 -18.57 -21.89
N ARG A 65 -2.78 -17.75 -22.94
CA ARG A 65 -1.87 -16.59 -22.98
C ARG A 65 -2.40 -15.46 -22.10
N ASP A 66 -3.69 -15.19 -22.18
CA ASP A 66 -4.35 -14.18 -21.36
C ASP A 66 -4.48 -14.66 -19.91
N GLY A 67 -4.72 -15.96 -19.68
CA GLY A 67 -4.63 -16.55 -18.36
C GLY A 67 -3.23 -16.37 -17.74
N GLY A 68 -2.17 -16.60 -18.51
CA GLY A 68 -0.79 -16.35 -18.07
C GLY A 68 -0.48 -14.87 -17.82
N ILE A 69 -1.00 -13.95 -18.65
CA ILE A 69 -0.85 -12.51 -18.46
C ILE A 69 -1.62 -12.02 -17.23
N ILE A 70 -2.81 -12.56 -16.97
CA ILE A 70 -3.60 -12.28 -15.77
C ILE A 70 -2.92 -12.86 -14.54
N LEU A 71 -2.39 -14.09 -14.60
CA LEU A 71 -1.61 -14.68 -13.50
C LEU A 71 -0.35 -13.87 -13.22
N MET A 72 0.34 -13.40 -14.26
CA MET A 72 1.51 -12.54 -14.17
C MET A 72 1.16 -11.14 -13.66
N ALA A 73 -0.02 -10.61 -14.01
CA ALA A 73 -0.54 -9.36 -13.50
C ALA A 73 -0.91 -9.48 -12.02
N ILE A 74 -1.60 -10.55 -11.60
CA ILE A 74 -1.88 -10.87 -10.20
C ILE A 74 -0.56 -11.07 -9.43
N TYR A 75 0.41 -11.77 -9.99
CA TYR A 75 1.74 -11.96 -9.40
C TYR A 75 2.52 -10.64 -9.29
N ARG A 76 2.44 -9.77 -10.30
CA ARG A 76 3.08 -8.45 -10.32
C ARG A 76 2.36 -7.44 -9.41
N GLN A 77 1.05 -7.57 -9.22
CA GLN A 77 0.26 -6.79 -8.26
C GLN A 77 0.55 -7.25 -6.82
N ALA A 78 0.67 -8.56 -6.60
CA ALA A 78 1.08 -9.14 -5.31
C ALA A 78 2.51 -8.72 -4.92
N LYS A 79 3.39 -8.56 -5.90
CA LYS A 79 4.77 -8.08 -5.71
C LYS A 79 4.85 -6.67 -5.10
N THR A 80 3.80 -5.86 -5.18
CA THR A 80 3.85 -4.43 -4.82
C THR A 80 3.15 -4.10 -3.50
N SER A 81 2.27 -4.96 -2.95
CA SER A 81 1.50 -4.59 -1.75
C SER A 81 1.25 -5.68 -0.70
N ASN A 82 1.67 -6.94 -0.89
CA ASN A 82 1.39 -7.96 0.13
C ASN A 82 2.45 -9.07 0.18
N PRO A 83 3.53 -8.91 0.97
CA PRO A 83 4.61 -9.87 1.02
C PRO A 83 4.19 -11.25 1.52
N LEU A 84 3.15 -11.34 2.36
CA LEU A 84 2.53 -12.60 2.78
C LEU A 84 2.10 -13.43 1.56
N PHE A 85 1.51 -12.79 0.56
CA PHE A 85 0.96 -13.48 -0.60
C PHE A 85 2.07 -14.03 -1.51
N TYR A 86 3.18 -13.31 -1.65
CA TYR A 86 4.31 -13.72 -2.48
C TYR A 86 5.02 -14.96 -1.91
N PHE A 87 5.57 -14.85 -0.70
CA PHE A 87 6.28 -15.97 -0.08
C PHE A 87 5.30 -17.07 0.36
N GLY A 88 4.07 -16.71 0.73
CA GLY A 88 3.00 -17.64 1.03
C GLY A 88 2.64 -18.54 -0.13
N SER A 89 2.35 -17.97 -1.32
CA SER A 89 2.00 -18.77 -2.51
C SER A 89 3.15 -19.66 -2.98
N ALA A 90 4.38 -19.16 -2.99
CA ALA A 90 5.57 -19.94 -3.32
C ALA A 90 5.82 -21.07 -2.30
N GLY A 91 5.62 -20.78 -1.00
CA GLY A 91 5.75 -21.74 0.08
C GLY A 91 4.71 -22.86 0.02
N VAL A 92 3.44 -22.52 -0.21
CA VAL A 92 2.37 -23.51 -0.43
C VAL A 92 2.65 -24.36 -1.66
N ALA A 93 3.06 -23.76 -2.78
CA ALA A 93 3.36 -24.50 -4.01
C ALA A 93 4.50 -25.51 -3.81
N SER A 94 5.61 -25.09 -3.19
CA SER A 94 6.74 -25.98 -2.88
C SER A 94 6.35 -27.06 -1.88
N GLY A 95 5.62 -26.69 -0.82
CA GLY A 95 5.16 -27.61 0.21
C GLY A 95 4.21 -28.68 -0.32
N LEU A 96 3.27 -28.30 -1.20
CA LEU A 96 2.38 -29.24 -1.88
C LEU A 96 3.14 -30.16 -2.83
N ALA A 97 4.05 -29.62 -3.65
CA ALA A 97 4.87 -30.43 -4.55
C ALA A 97 5.72 -31.45 -3.76
N GLY A 98 6.42 -31.00 -2.72
CA GLY A 98 7.19 -31.86 -1.83
C GLY A 98 6.32 -32.89 -1.11
N GLY A 99 5.15 -32.47 -0.62
CA GLY A 99 4.18 -33.32 0.07
C GLY A 99 3.59 -34.41 -0.82
N LEU A 100 3.28 -34.12 -2.08
CA LEU A 100 2.81 -35.12 -3.05
C LEU A 100 3.89 -36.16 -3.34
N VAL A 101 5.15 -35.74 -3.53
CA VAL A 101 6.26 -36.67 -3.72
C VAL A 101 6.50 -37.48 -2.45
N ALA A 102 6.44 -36.87 -1.26
CA ALA A 102 6.53 -37.58 0.01
C ALA A 102 5.42 -38.63 0.17
N ALA A 103 4.18 -38.28 -0.17
CA ALA A 103 3.05 -39.20 -0.12
C ALA A 103 3.22 -40.37 -1.10
N TYR A 104 3.69 -40.11 -2.32
CA TYR A 104 4.02 -41.16 -3.29
C TYR A 104 5.10 -42.11 -2.75
N VAL A 105 6.21 -41.55 -2.25
CA VAL A 105 7.31 -42.35 -1.69
C VAL A 105 6.85 -43.15 -0.48
N ALA A 106 6.03 -42.57 0.39
CA ALA A 106 5.48 -43.26 1.56
C ALA A 106 4.55 -44.41 1.14
N TYR A 107 3.64 -44.18 0.18
CA TYR A 107 2.77 -45.22 -0.34
C TYR A 107 3.56 -46.39 -0.91
N ASP A 108 4.54 -46.10 -1.77
CA ASP A 108 5.33 -47.13 -2.44
C ASP A 108 6.24 -47.91 -1.48
N TRP A 109 6.76 -47.23 -0.46
CA TRP A 109 7.52 -47.88 0.61
C TRP A 109 6.65 -48.84 1.44
N PHE A 110 5.43 -48.44 1.80
CA PHE A 110 4.53 -49.30 2.59
C PHE A 110 3.89 -50.43 1.78
N ALA A 111 3.50 -50.17 0.53
CA ALA A 111 2.79 -51.13 -0.31
C ALA A 111 3.74 -52.12 -1.01
N ASN A 112 4.88 -51.63 -1.52
CA ASN A 112 5.78 -52.40 -2.37
C ASN A 112 7.14 -52.67 -1.71
N GLY A 113 7.46 -52.03 -0.58
CA GLY A 113 8.74 -52.21 0.12
C GLY A 113 9.94 -51.56 -0.57
N ILE A 114 9.73 -50.74 -1.61
CA ILE A 114 10.80 -50.15 -2.42
C ILE A 114 11.17 -48.78 -1.85
N SER A 115 12.43 -48.62 -1.44
CA SER A 115 12.93 -47.35 -0.90
C SER A 115 13.39 -46.41 -2.02
N HIS A 116 12.62 -45.36 -2.28
CA HIS A 116 12.97 -44.29 -3.22
C HIS A 116 13.81 -43.18 -2.55
N ASN A 117 15.05 -43.49 -2.17
CA ASN A 117 15.92 -42.60 -1.36
C ASN A 117 16.12 -41.20 -1.96
N VAL A 118 16.31 -41.09 -3.28
CA VAL A 118 16.52 -39.79 -3.95
C VAL A 118 15.24 -38.94 -3.92
N LEU A 119 14.08 -39.53 -4.22
CA LEU A 119 12.80 -38.84 -4.20
C LEU A 119 12.40 -38.42 -2.77
N ALA A 120 12.74 -39.24 -1.76
CA ALA A 120 12.52 -38.90 -0.36
C ALA A 120 13.28 -37.63 0.06
N ILE A 121 14.55 -37.49 -0.36
CA ILE A 121 15.35 -36.29 -0.08
C ILE A 121 14.77 -35.08 -0.79
N VAL A 122 14.43 -35.19 -2.08
CA VAL A 122 13.82 -34.09 -2.85
C VAL A 122 12.50 -33.65 -2.22
N ALA A 123 11.66 -34.59 -1.81
CA ALA A 123 10.41 -34.33 -1.12
C ALA A 123 10.65 -33.57 0.19
N GLY A 124 11.58 -34.05 1.03
CA GLY A 124 11.93 -33.42 2.29
C GLY A 124 12.45 -31.98 2.12
N VAL A 125 13.38 -31.77 1.18
CA VAL A 125 13.90 -30.43 0.85
C VAL A 125 12.77 -29.52 0.35
N GLY A 126 11.89 -30.01 -0.51
CA GLY A 126 10.75 -29.24 -1.04
C GLY A 126 9.75 -28.83 0.06
N VAL A 127 9.46 -29.72 1.01
CA VAL A 127 8.60 -29.43 2.16
C VAL A 127 9.26 -28.40 3.10
N ILE A 128 10.53 -28.59 3.45
CA ILE A 128 11.27 -27.65 4.32
C ILE A 128 11.33 -26.27 3.68
N LEU A 129 11.68 -26.19 2.40
CA LEU A 129 11.70 -24.93 1.65
C LEU A 129 10.31 -24.27 1.61
N GLY A 130 9.26 -25.07 1.43
CA GLY A 130 7.88 -24.61 1.51
C GLY A 130 7.56 -23.94 2.85
N VAL A 131 7.84 -24.62 3.95
CA VAL A 131 7.65 -24.09 5.31
C VAL A 131 8.48 -22.83 5.56
N GLN A 132 9.74 -22.81 5.12
CA GLN A 132 10.63 -21.66 5.29
C GLN A 132 10.06 -20.41 4.58
N LEU A 133 9.55 -20.58 3.37
CA LEU A 133 8.91 -19.49 2.62
C LEU A 133 7.62 -19.01 3.30
N LEU A 134 6.81 -19.90 3.88
CA LEU A 134 5.64 -19.48 4.67
C LEU A 134 6.03 -18.61 5.85
N ILE A 135 7.07 -19.00 6.59
CA ILE A 135 7.60 -18.23 7.73
C ILE A 135 8.08 -16.86 7.26
N PHE A 136 8.83 -16.79 6.15
CA PHE A 136 9.27 -15.51 5.59
C PHE A 136 8.11 -14.63 5.12
N GLY A 137 7.03 -15.22 4.60
CA GLY A 137 5.81 -14.49 4.25
C GLY A 137 5.19 -13.81 5.45
N VAL A 138 4.98 -14.55 6.53
CA VAL A 138 4.44 -14.01 7.80
C VAL A 138 5.37 -12.95 8.38
N LEU A 139 6.68 -13.20 8.39
CA LEU A 139 7.66 -12.25 8.91
C LEU A 139 7.67 -10.95 8.11
N SER A 140 7.59 -11.04 6.79
CA SER A 140 7.60 -9.85 5.94
C SER A 140 6.30 -9.05 6.03
N ASP A 141 5.16 -9.71 6.26
CA ASP A 141 3.89 -9.03 6.57
C ASP A 141 4.00 -8.24 7.87
N LEU A 142 4.47 -8.90 8.93
CA LEU A 142 4.73 -8.27 10.23
C LEU A 142 5.70 -7.09 10.11
N LEU A 143 6.78 -7.23 9.35
CA LEU A 143 7.77 -6.17 9.14
C LEU A 143 7.15 -4.94 8.46
N VAL A 144 6.28 -5.14 7.48
CA VAL A 144 5.59 -4.05 6.76
C VAL A 144 4.59 -3.36 7.68
N THR A 145 3.81 -4.12 8.45
CA THR A 145 2.87 -3.56 9.43
C THR A 145 3.61 -2.70 10.47
N LEU A 146 4.70 -3.23 11.04
CA LEU A 146 5.50 -2.51 12.03
C LEU A 146 6.11 -1.22 11.46
N HIS A 147 6.67 -1.26 10.26
CA HIS A 147 7.25 -0.06 9.62
C HIS A 147 6.19 1.02 9.39
N GLY A 148 4.98 0.64 8.96
CA GLY A 148 3.87 1.58 8.80
C GLY A 148 3.54 2.30 10.10
N GLU A 149 3.36 1.55 11.20
CA GLU A 149 3.06 2.12 12.52
C GLU A 149 4.17 3.04 13.05
N THR A 150 5.42 2.75 12.72
CA THR A 150 6.56 3.55 13.18
C THR A 150 6.58 4.91 12.47
N LEU A 151 6.32 4.94 11.15
CA LEU A 151 6.28 6.16 10.36
C LEU A 151 5.11 7.08 10.76
N ASP A 152 3.92 6.50 10.97
CA ASP A 152 2.75 7.26 11.41
C ASP A 152 3.00 7.95 12.78
N ARG A 153 3.71 7.29 13.69
CA ARG A 153 4.10 7.89 14.98
C ARG A 153 5.11 9.02 14.83
N VAL A 154 6.09 8.88 13.95
CA VAL A 154 7.08 9.94 13.68
C VAL A 154 6.38 11.17 13.09
N GLU A 155 5.49 10.98 12.11
CA GLU A 155 4.73 12.06 11.51
C GLU A 155 3.76 12.73 12.51
N ALA A 156 3.14 11.95 13.41
CA ALA A 156 2.28 12.48 14.46
C ALA A 156 3.05 13.39 15.45
N LEU A 157 4.25 12.99 15.87
CA LEU A 157 5.10 13.79 16.74
C LEU A 157 5.57 15.09 16.05
N GLU A 158 5.92 15.02 14.76
CA GLU A 158 6.29 16.21 13.99
C GLU A 158 5.11 17.19 13.85
N ARG A 159 3.88 16.67 13.72
CA ARG A 159 2.65 17.47 13.68
C ARG A 159 2.26 18.11 15.02
N GLU A 160 2.70 17.55 16.14
CA GLU A 160 2.53 18.16 17.47
C GLU A 160 3.61 19.22 17.78
N MET A 161 4.68 19.28 16.97
CA MET A 161 5.78 20.24 17.10
C MET A 161 5.68 21.61 16.35
N PRO A 162 4.60 22.04 15.66
CA PRO A 162 4.56 23.38 15.11
C PRO A 162 4.00 24.37 16.15
N ALA A 163 4.78 25.44 16.39
CA ALA A 163 4.46 26.66 17.16
C ALA A 163 4.99 26.75 18.62
N GLY A 164 6.26 26.42 18.87
CA GLY A 164 6.88 26.74 20.16
C GLY A 164 8.40 26.92 20.20
N ALA A 165 9.09 26.97 19.06
CA ALA A 165 10.56 27.07 19.02
C ALA A 165 11.10 28.40 18.48
N ASP A 166 10.25 29.42 18.30
CA ASP A 166 10.63 30.78 17.90
C ASP A 166 10.08 31.83 18.88
N THR A 167 10.15 31.57 20.19
CA THR A 167 9.84 32.56 21.23
C THR A 167 10.80 32.43 22.41
N SER A 168 12.09 32.50 22.15
CA SER A 168 13.08 32.72 23.22
C SER A 168 14.28 33.57 22.82
N SER A 169 14.25 34.17 21.61
CA SER A 169 15.33 35.03 21.11
C SER A 169 14.92 36.51 20.96
N GLU A 170 13.64 36.86 21.12
CA GLU A 170 13.16 38.25 20.99
C GLU A 170 12.94 38.98 22.33
N GLU A 171 12.85 38.27 23.47
CA GLU A 171 12.65 38.92 24.77
C GLU A 171 13.91 39.56 25.39
N ALA A 172 15.09 39.35 24.79
CA ALA A 172 16.34 39.91 25.29
C ALA A 172 16.64 41.33 24.78
N THR A 173 15.92 41.83 23.77
CA THR A 173 16.26 43.11 23.10
C THR A 173 15.41 44.29 23.56
N GLU A 174 14.26 44.09 24.22
CA GLU A 174 13.33 45.18 24.53
C GLU A 174 13.55 45.87 25.89
N LYS A 175 14.34 45.31 26.81
CA LYS A 175 14.54 45.89 28.16
C LYS A 175 15.80 46.76 28.32
N GLY A 176 16.22 47.46 27.27
CA GLY A 176 17.51 48.15 27.25
C GLY A 176 17.54 49.55 26.65
N VAL A 177 16.50 50.39 26.76
CA VAL A 177 16.60 51.81 26.38
C VAL A 177 15.83 52.70 27.37
N THR A 178 16.56 53.32 28.31
CA THR A 178 16.14 54.51 29.06
C THR A 178 16.60 55.77 28.32
N PRO A 179 15.75 56.80 28.11
CA PRO A 179 16.19 58.05 27.52
C PRO A 179 16.71 59.00 28.61
N THR A 180 17.99 59.35 28.56
CA THR A 180 18.54 60.49 29.31
C THR A 180 18.30 61.75 28.47
N LYS A 181 17.51 62.69 28.98
CA LYS A 181 17.33 64.02 28.36
C LYS A 181 18.57 64.86 28.59
N ASP A 182 19.10 65.41 27.51
CA ASP A 182 20.04 66.52 27.49
C ASP A 182 19.36 67.81 27.97
N GLU A 183 19.87 68.39 29.05
CA GLU A 183 19.72 69.83 29.33
C GLU A 183 21.10 70.45 29.49
N GLY A 184 21.46 71.36 28.59
CA GLY A 184 22.68 72.15 28.71
C GLY A 184 23.00 72.94 27.46
N CYS A 185 22.54 74.19 27.39
CA CYS A 185 23.28 75.36 26.88
C CYS A 185 22.34 76.59 26.73
N VAL A 186 22.33 77.46 27.73
CA VAL A 186 22.10 78.91 27.56
C VAL A 186 23.05 79.62 28.54
N GLY A 187 23.81 80.60 28.05
CA GLY A 187 24.46 81.63 28.90
C GLY A 187 24.32 82.99 28.21
N PRO A 188 24.99 84.07 28.65
CA PRO A 188 25.30 84.61 29.99
C PRO A 188 24.57 85.99 30.16
N PRO A 189 25.04 87.06 30.87
CA PRO A 189 25.95 87.24 32.02
C PRO A 189 25.31 88.02 33.20
N GLU A 190 25.94 88.11 34.38
CA GLU A 190 26.00 89.36 35.19
C GLU A 190 26.93 89.25 36.43
N GLN A 191 27.73 90.33 36.60
CA GLN A 191 28.58 90.77 37.74
C GLN A 191 29.85 89.97 38.05
#